data_AF-A0A7S0A5K1-F1
#
_entry.id   AF-A0A7S0A5K1-F1
#
_cell.length_a   1.000
_cell.length_b   1.000
_cell.length_c   1.000
_cell.angle_alpha   90.00
_cell.angle_beta   90.00
_cell.angle_gamma   90.00
#
_symmetry.space_group_name_H-M   'P 1'
#
loop_
_entity.id
_entity.type
_entity.pdbx_description
1 polymer ?
#
loop_
_entity_poly.entity_id
_entity_poly.type
_entity_poly.pdbx_seq_one_letter_code
_entity_poly.pdbx_strand_id
1 'polypeptide(L)'
;YKYYEPKLYKAPPKRDLTEEQTIVESFGGTLAPTPAPGGIAGTGIGAALVQVSEHKHGKIAPPPPPETFGAYTKKTRESAGVIEMMDILIKDLDKQLTEAETAEKEAQKEYEAMMAEAAKKRADDAKFVADKSAAKAAEEEALQAETETKAGTTKELAMTLKYIQSLHSECDWLVKYYDVRKEARASEVDSLRKAKAVLNGADYSFVQTGSSASNTGFLRHH
;
A
#
# COMPACT_ATOMS: atom_id res chain seq x y z
N TYR A 1 -8.84 -16.87 39.48
CA TYR A 1 -8.06 -17.34 38.31
C TYR A 1 -6.89 -16.41 38.10
N LYS A 2 -5.67 -16.83 38.45
CA LYS A 2 -4.46 -16.02 38.25
C LYS A 2 -4.10 -16.04 36.76
N TYR A 3 -4.25 -14.90 36.11
CA TYR A 3 -3.98 -14.71 34.68
C TYR A 3 -2.46 -14.75 34.44
N TYR A 4 -2.03 -15.41 33.35
CA TYR A 4 -0.64 -15.38 32.88
C TYR A 4 -0.23 -13.95 32.54
N GLU A 5 0.86 -13.46 33.13
CA GLU A 5 1.50 -12.19 32.76
C GLU A 5 2.66 -12.49 31.80
N PRO A 6 2.57 -12.09 30.51
CA PRO A 6 3.59 -12.39 29.49
C PRO A 6 4.99 -11.87 29.82
N LYS A 7 5.10 -10.89 30.73
CA LYS A 7 6.36 -10.24 31.11
C LYS A 7 7.24 -11.07 32.05
N LEU A 8 6.69 -12.12 32.67
CA LEU A 8 7.42 -13.00 33.59
C LEU A 8 7.97 -14.27 32.91
N TYR A 9 7.71 -14.47 31.61
CA TYR A 9 8.21 -15.62 30.88
C TYR A 9 9.70 -15.44 30.52
N LYS A 10 10.56 -16.23 31.14
CA LYS A 10 11.96 -16.41 30.71
C LYS A 10 12.01 -17.60 29.77
N ALA A 11 12.29 -17.35 28.50
CA ALA A 11 12.50 -18.41 27.53
C ALA A 11 13.69 -19.28 27.96
N PRO A 12 13.60 -20.61 27.81
CA PRO A 12 14.73 -21.49 28.09
C PRO A 12 15.93 -21.12 27.19
N PRO A 13 17.17 -21.26 27.69
CA PRO A 13 18.36 -20.99 26.91
C PRO A 13 18.41 -21.87 25.65
N LYS A 14 18.76 -21.28 24.51
CA LYS A 14 18.87 -22.01 23.23
C LYS A 14 20.00 -23.03 23.33
N ARG A 15 19.74 -24.29 22.95
CA ARG A 15 20.77 -25.34 22.81
C ARG A 15 21.47 -25.18 21.47
N ASP A 16 22.78 -25.38 21.46
CA ASP A 16 23.53 -25.64 20.24
C ASP A 16 23.18 -27.05 19.75
N LEU A 17 22.57 -27.16 18.57
CA LEU A 17 22.14 -28.42 17.97
C LEU A 17 23.27 -28.99 17.12
N THR A 18 23.51 -30.30 17.21
CA THR A 18 24.41 -31.01 16.29
C THR A 18 23.79 -31.10 14.90
N GLU A 19 24.59 -31.22 13.84
CA GLU A 19 24.12 -31.19 12.43
C GLU A 19 22.98 -32.18 12.15
N GLU A 20 23.00 -33.36 12.77
CA GLU A 20 21.94 -34.37 12.65
C GLU A 20 20.61 -33.93 13.29
N GLN A 21 20.66 -33.12 14.35
CA GLN A 21 19.46 -32.60 15.04
C GLN A 21 18.87 -31.38 14.32
N THR A 22 19.71 -30.60 13.64
CA THR A 22 19.26 -29.47 12.80
C THR A 22 18.46 -29.96 11.58
N ILE A 23 18.88 -31.09 11.00
CA ILE A 23 18.17 -31.72 9.88
C ILE A 23 16.76 -32.14 10.34
N VAL A 24 16.62 -32.80 11.49
CA VAL A 24 15.30 -33.24 12.00
C VAL A 24 14.35 -32.07 12.26
N GLU A 25 14.84 -30.95 12.79
CA GLU A 25 14.04 -29.75 13.02
C GLU A 25 13.67 -29.04 11.70
N SER A 26 14.56 -29.03 10.72
CA SER A 26 14.30 -28.46 9.37
C SER A 26 13.24 -29.24 8.57
N PHE A 27 13.10 -30.54 8.86
CA PHE A 27 12.06 -31.41 8.28
C PHE A 27 10.80 -31.49 9.14
N GLY A 28 10.66 -30.63 10.17
CA GLY A 28 9.44 -30.54 10.98
C GLY A 28 9.24 -31.70 11.98
N GLY A 29 10.28 -32.48 12.26
CA GLY A 29 10.24 -33.55 13.25
C GLY A 29 10.41 -33.03 14.68
N THR A 30 9.61 -33.52 15.62
CA THR A 30 9.82 -33.26 17.05
C THR A 30 10.99 -34.09 17.57
N LEU A 31 12.04 -33.42 18.07
CA LEU A 31 13.18 -34.09 18.71
C LEU A 31 12.70 -34.93 19.91
N ALA A 32 13.24 -36.15 20.04
CA ALA A 32 12.91 -37.02 21.17
C ALA A 32 13.22 -36.33 22.51
N PRO A 33 12.32 -36.40 23.51
CA PRO A 33 12.62 -35.88 24.84
C PRO A 33 13.86 -36.59 25.40
N THR A 34 14.86 -35.82 25.84
CA THR A 34 16.00 -36.33 26.60
C THR A 34 15.50 -37.18 27.78
N PRO A 35 16.05 -38.39 28.02
CA PRO A 35 15.81 -39.13 29.25
C PRO A 35 16.12 -38.22 30.43
N ALA A 36 15.15 -38.03 31.34
CA ALA A 36 15.36 -37.22 32.52
C ALA A 36 16.55 -37.80 33.32
N PRO A 37 17.56 -36.98 33.65
CA PRO A 37 18.60 -37.39 34.59
C PRO A 37 17.91 -37.76 35.91
N GLY A 38 18.33 -38.91 36.45
CA GLY A 38 17.53 -39.70 37.38
C GLY A 38 17.04 -38.98 38.63
N GLY A 39 15.93 -39.52 39.15
CA GLY A 39 15.52 -39.36 40.53
C GLY A 39 14.98 -37.98 40.90
N ILE A 40 13.74 -37.94 41.36
CA ILE A 40 13.16 -36.77 42.01
C ILE A 40 13.97 -36.48 43.29
N ALA A 41 14.84 -35.48 43.24
CA ALA A 41 15.54 -34.99 44.41
C ALA A 41 14.51 -34.43 45.41
N GLY A 42 14.46 -35.02 46.61
CA GLY A 42 13.69 -34.50 47.73
C GLY A 42 12.46 -35.30 48.17
N THR A 43 12.16 -36.48 47.61
CA THR A 43 10.97 -37.26 48.02
C THR A 43 11.24 -38.53 48.82
N GLY A 44 12.50 -38.93 49.06
CA GLY A 44 12.83 -40.00 50.01
C GLY A 44 12.28 -41.40 49.70
N ILE A 45 11.60 -41.60 48.57
CA ILE A 45 11.10 -42.92 48.17
C ILE A 45 12.18 -43.60 47.34
N GLY A 46 13.16 -44.16 48.04
CA GLY A 46 14.12 -45.09 47.49
C GLY A 46 13.41 -46.37 47.01
N ALA A 47 13.91 -46.93 45.91
CA ALA A 47 13.55 -48.25 45.42
C ALA A 47 13.80 -49.30 46.53
N ALA A 48 12.74 -49.64 47.26
CA ALA A 48 12.73 -50.71 48.24
C ALA A 48 12.01 -51.91 47.63
N LEU A 49 12.79 -52.81 47.03
CA LEU A 49 12.42 -54.20 46.80
C LEU A 49 12.23 -54.87 48.17
N VAL A 50 11.00 -54.87 48.68
CA VAL A 50 10.63 -55.62 49.89
C VAL A 50 10.49 -57.09 49.50
N GLN A 51 11.57 -57.86 49.66
CA GLN A 51 11.50 -59.32 49.73
C GLN A 51 11.04 -59.74 51.13
N VAL A 52 9.79 -60.20 51.26
CA VAL A 52 9.34 -60.93 52.45
C VAL A 52 9.64 -62.41 52.22
N SER A 53 10.64 -62.94 52.91
CA SER A 53 10.97 -64.37 52.97
C SER A 53 11.02 -64.81 54.42
N GLU A 54 9.88 -65.21 55.00
CA GLU A 54 9.90 -65.97 56.24
C GLU A 54 8.59 -66.76 56.44
N HIS A 55 8.60 -68.07 56.18
CA HIS A 55 7.70 -69.00 56.86
C HIS A 55 8.42 -70.33 57.14
N LYS A 56 8.79 -70.49 58.42
CA LYS A 56 9.29 -71.70 59.06
C LYS A 56 8.33 -72.88 58.85
N HIS A 57 8.84 -73.99 58.32
CA HIS A 57 8.14 -75.26 58.25
C HIS A 57 8.14 -75.97 59.62
N GLY A 58 7.05 -75.81 60.38
CA GLY A 58 6.69 -76.72 61.47
C GLY A 58 5.83 -77.86 60.92
N LYS A 59 6.20 -79.11 61.17
CA LYS A 59 5.47 -80.31 60.73
C LYS A 59 4.17 -80.47 61.52
N ILE A 60 3.02 -80.21 60.90
CA ILE A 60 1.68 -80.64 61.35
C ILE A 60 0.87 -81.03 60.09
N ALA A 61 0.29 -82.23 60.08
CA ALA A 61 -0.44 -82.78 58.94
C ALA A 61 -1.76 -82.02 58.66
N PRO A 62 -2.14 -81.76 57.40
CA PRO A 62 -3.38 -81.05 57.07
C PRO A 62 -4.64 -81.96 57.20
N PRO A 63 -5.76 -81.46 57.74
CA PRO A 63 -7.05 -82.16 57.74
C PRO A 63 -7.63 -82.33 56.31
N PRO A 64 -8.53 -83.31 56.07
CA PRO A 64 -9.03 -83.63 54.74
C PRO A 64 -9.80 -82.46 54.09
N PRO A 65 -9.73 -82.31 52.75
CA PRO A 65 -10.29 -81.17 52.05
C PRO A 65 -11.83 -81.16 52.09
N PRO A 66 -12.47 -79.99 52.28
CA PRO A 66 -13.92 -79.84 52.19
C PRO A 66 -14.42 -80.04 50.74
N GLU A 67 -15.70 -80.41 50.61
CA GLU A 67 -16.35 -80.75 49.34
C GLU A 67 -16.07 -79.73 48.22
N THR A 68 -15.64 -80.24 47.07
CA THR A 68 -15.39 -79.44 45.87
C THR A 68 -16.70 -78.93 45.28
N PHE A 69 -16.72 -77.65 44.91
CA PHE A 69 -17.80 -77.00 44.17
C PHE A 69 -18.36 -77.90 43.05
N GLY A 70 -19.68 -78.05 43.03
CA GLY A 70 -20.42 -78.89 42.09
C GLY A 70 -20.24 -78.53 40.61
N ALA A 71 -20.87 -79.35 39.75
CA ALA A 71 -20.72 -79.35 38.30
C ALA A 71 -20.76 -77.96 37.65
N TYR A 72 -19.79 -77.71 36.76
CA TYR A 72 -19.67 -76.52 35.92
C TYR A 72 -20.96 -76.24 35.16
N THR A 73 -21.66 -75.17 35.55
CA THR A 73 -22.78 -74.63 34.77
C THR A 73 -22.20 -73.90 33.57
N LYS A 74 -22.54 -74.34 32.35
CA LYS A 74 -22.15 -73.67 31.12
C LYS A 74 -22.74 -72.25 31.09
N LYS A 75 -21.90 -71.25 31.38
CA LYS A 75 -22.13 -69.80 31.27
C LYS A 75 -22.22 -69.30 29.81
N THR A 76 -22.75 -70.10 28.88
CA THR A 76 -22.72 -69.82 27.45
C THR A 76 -23.50 -68.55 27.05
N ARG A 77 -24.43 -68.08 27.89
CA ARG A 77 -25.25 -66.89 27.61
C ARG A 77 -24.55 -65.56 27.93
N GLU A 78 -23.60 -65.51 28.87
CA GLU A 78 -22.89 -64.28 29.24
C GLU A 78 -21.79 -63.90 28.22
N SER A 79 -21.16 -64.88 27.56
CA SER A 79 -20.10 -64.63 26.56
C SER A 79 -20.63 -64.06 25.24
N ALA A 80 -21.89 -64.31 24.89
CA ALA A 80 -22.49 -63.81 23.65
C ALA A 80 -22.63 -62.27 23.63
N GLY A 81 -22.96 -61.65 24.77
CA GLY A 81 -23.08 -60.19 24.86
C GLY A 81 -21.74 -59.45 24.77
N VAL A 82 -20.65 -60.07 25.26
CA VAL A 82 -19.29 -59.48 25.12
C VAL A 82 -18.81 -59.56 23.66
N ILE A 83 -19.11 -60.66 22.95
CA ILE A 83 -18.77 -60.79 21.52
C ILE A 83 -19.56 -59.75 20.69
N GLU A 84 -20.84 -59.54 20.99
CA GLU A 84 -21.65 -58.52 20.33
C GLU A 84 -21.12 -57.09 20.58
N MET A 85 -20.65 -56.79 21.80
CA MET A 85 -20.00 -55.52 22.11
C MET A 85 -18.66 -55.35 21.36
N MET A 86 -17.89 -56.44 21.18
CA MET A 86 -16.68 -56.42 20.35
C MET A 86 -17.01 -56.20 18.87
N ASP A 87 -18.07 -56.82 18.35
CA ASP A 87 -18.52 -56.61 16.97
C ASP A 87 -19.01 -55.16 16.73
N ILE A 88 -19.64 -54.54 17.72
CA ILE A 88 -20.01 -53.12 17.67
C ILE A 88 -18.76 -52.23 17.65
N LEU A 89 -17.76 -52.51 18.49
CA LEU A 89 -16.49 -51.77 18.51
C LEU A 89 -15.72 -51.92 17.20
N ILE A 90 -15.70 -53.11 16.60
CA ILE A 90 -15.08 -53.33 15.28
C ILE A 90 -15.77 -52.48 14.21
N LYS A 91 -17.11 -52.49 14.18
CA LYS A 91 -17.87 -51.66 13.23
C LYS A 91 -17.67 -50.16 13.44
N ASP A 92 -17.56 -49.72 14.69
CA ASP A 92 -17.29 -48.32 15.03
C ASP A 92 -15.87 -47.90 14.60
N LEU A 93 -14.88 -48.77 14.83
CA LEU A 93 -13.51 -48.55 14.35
C LEU A 93 -13.43 -48.53 12.81
N ASP A 94 -14.10 -49.45 12.12
CA ASP A 94 -14.14 -49.46 10.64
C ASP A 94 -14.79 -48.18 10.08
N LYS A 95 -15.85 -47.70 10.73
CA LYS A 95 -16.52 -46.46 10.37
C LYS A 95 -15.60 -45.26 10.61
N GLN A 96 -14.98 -45.16 11.79
CA GLN A 96 -14.05 -44.07 12.12
C GLN A 96 -12.83 -44.06 11.19
N LEU A 97 -12.32 -45.23 10.80
CA LEU A 97 -11.19 -45.35 9.89
C LEU A 97 -11.57 -44.87 8.48
N THR A 98 -12.78 -45.22 8.01
CA THR A 98 -13.30 -44.73 6.73
C THR A 98 -13.53 -43.21 6.75
N GLU A 99 -14.10 -42.68 7.83
CA GLU A 99 -14.29 -41.23 8.01
C GLU A 99 -12.96 -40.48 8.09
N ALA A 100 -11.97 -41.01 8.82
CA ALA A 100 -10.64 -40.43 8.91
C ALA A 100 -9.93 -40.43 7.55
N GLU A 101 -9.94 -41.56 6.81
CA GLU A 101 -9.32 -41.63 5.49
C GLU A 101 -9.95 -40.67 4.48
N THR A 102 -11.28 -40.53 4.52
CA THR A 102 -11.98 -39.61 3.61
C THR A 102 -11.69 -38.17 3.97
N ALA A 103 -11.73 -37.82 5.27
CA ALA A 103 -11.37 -36.49 5.76
C ALA A 103 -9.90 -36.13 5.43
N GLU A 104 -8.95 -37.06 5.59
CA GLU A 104 -7.55 -36.82 5.24
C GLU A 104 -7.37 -36.61 3.73
N LYS A 105 -8.03 -37.42 2.89
CA LYS A 105 -7.99 -37.27 1.42
C LYS A 105 -8.59 -35.94 0.97
N GLU A 106 -9.69 -35.50 1.59
CA GLU A 106 -10.30 -34.21 1.29
C GLU A 106 -9.42 -33.05 1.78
N ALA A 107 -8.92 -33.11 3.01
CA ALA A 107 -8.04 -32.10 3.57
C ALA A 107 -6.76 -31.93 2.74
N GLN A 108 -6.16 -33.04 2.28
CA GLN A 108 -4.98 -32.98 1.42
C GLN A 108 -5.31 -32.32 0.06
N LYS A 109 -6.43 -32.69 -0.57
CA LYS A 109 -6.87 -32.06 -1.82
C LYS A 109 -7.14 -30.57 -1.67
N GLU A 110 -7.84 -30.17 -0.61
CA GLU A 110 -8.11 -28.76 -0.33
C GLU A 110 -6.82 -27.98 -0.07
N TYR A 111 -5.88 -28.57 0.65
CA TYR A 111 -4.57 -27.96 0.87
C TYR A 111 -3.81 -27.76 -0.44
N GLU A 112 -3.71 -28.79 -1.27
CA GLU A 112 -3.03 -28.73 -2.57
C GLU A 112 -3.70 -27.70 -3.50
N ALA A 113 -5.03 -27.67 -3.54
CA ALA A 113 -5.80 -26.69 -4.31
C ALA A 113 -5.56 -25.26 -3.80
N MET A 114 -5.66 -25.04 -2.49
CA MET A 114 -5.41 -23.73 -1.86
C MET A 114 -3.99 -23.25 -2.14
N MET A 115 -2.99 -24.13 -2.05
CA MET A 115 -1.60 -23.78 -2.33
C MET A 115 -1.39 -23.40 -3.80
N ALA A 116 -2.01 -24.13 -4.73
CA ALA A 116 -1.96 -23.81 -6.15
C ALA A 116 -2.65 -22.46 -6.46
N GLU A 117 -3.83 -22.22 -5.90
CA GLU A 117 -4.57 -20.96 -6.04
C GLU A 117 -3.82 -19.78 -5.42
N ALA A 118 -3.22 -19.97 -4.24
CA ALA A 118 -2.41 -18.94 -3.58
C ALA A 118 -1.16 -18.59 -4.39
N ALA A 119 -0.49 -19.58 -4.99
CA ALA A 119 0.65 -19.36 -5.87
C ALA A 119 0.25 -18.56 -7.12
N LYS A 120 -0.87 -18.93 -7.76
CA LYS A 120 -1.41 -18.19 -8.91
C LYS A 120 -1.78 -16.77 -8.53
N LYS A 121 -2.53 -16.59 -7.44
CA LYS A 121 -2.93 -15.28 -6.93
C LYS A 121 -1.73 -14.40 -6.65
N ARG A 122 -0.68 -14.94 -6.02
CA ARG A 122 0.56 -14.19 -5.76
C ARG A 122 1.24 -13.73 -7.05
N ALA A 123 1.25 -14.56 -8.08
CA ALA A 123 1.82 -14.20 -9.38
C ALA A 123 0.98 -13.10 -10.08
N ASP A 124 -0.34 -13.21 -10.03
CA ASP A 124 -1.26 -12.23 -10.61
C ASP A 124 -1.19 -10.90 -9.86
N ASP A 125 -1.19 -10.92 -8.52
CA ASP A 125 -1.04 -9.73 -7.68
C ASP A 125 0.31 -9.04 -7.91
N ALA A 126 1.40 -9.81 -8.08
CA ALA A 126 2.72 -9.25 -8.38
C ALA A 126 2.74 -8.52 -9.73
N LYS A 127 2.11 -9.10 -10.76
CA LYS A 127 1.96 -8.44 -12.07
C LYS A 127 1.10 -7.20 -11.96
N PHE A 128 -0.03 -7.29 -11.26
CA PHE A 128 -0.94 -6.16 -11.08
C PHE A 128 -0.26 -4.99 -10.36
N VAL A 129 0.55 -5.26 -9.32
CA VAL A 129 1.33 -4.24 -8.63
C VAL A 129 2.35 -3.60 -9.58
N ALA A 130 3.08 -4.40 -10.37
CA ALA A 130 4.04 -3.87 -11.33
C ALA A 130 3.36 -2.98 -12.37
N ASP A 131 2.27 -3.43 -12.98
CA ASP A 131 1.52 -2.67 -13.98
C ASP A 131 0.96 -1.36 -13.41
N LYS A 132 0.38 -1.41 -12.20
CA LYS A 132 -0.13 -0.22 -11.52
C LYS A 132 0.97 0.74 -11.09
N SER A 133 2.12 0.25 -10.66
CA SER A 133 3.28 1.10 -10.35
C SER A 133 3.83 1.79 -11.58
N ALA A 134 3.91 1.09 -12.72
CA ALA A 134 4.37 1.66 -13.99
C ALA A 134 3.39 2.72 -14.51
N ALA A 135 2.09 2.43 -14.50
CA ALA A 135 1.05 3.38 -14.86
C ALA A 135 1.08 4.63 -13.96
N LYS A 136 1.24 4.44 -12.64
CA LYS A 136 1.36 5.54 -11.69
C LYS A 136 2.57 6.42 -12.00
N ALA A 137 3.74 5.82 -12.24
CA ALA A 137 4.95 6.58 -12.54
C ALA A 137 4.80 7.39 -13.84
N ALA A 138 4.20 6.82 -14.89
CA ALA A 138 3.95 7.52 -16.15
C ALA A 138 3.01 8.72 -15.98
N GLU A 139 1.93 8.56 -15.20
CA GLU A 139 1.01 9.66 -14.89
C GLU A 139 1.65 10.74 -14.01
N GLU A 140 2.50 10.36 -13.06
CA GLU A 140 3.26 11.33 -12.24
C GLU A 140 4.24 12.15 -13.09
N GLU A 141 4.92 11.51 -14.05
CA GLU A 141 5.80 12.20 -15.01
C GLU A 141 5.01 13.18 -15.90
N ALA A 142 3.88 12.73 -16.46
CA ALA A 142 3.02 13.58 -17.28
C ALA A 142 2.48 14.77 -16.48
N LEU A 143 2.03 14.55 -15.24
CA LEU A 143 1.57 15.61 -14.35
C LEU A 143 2.67 16.63 -14.06
N GLN A 144 3.90 16.18 -13.83
CA GLN A 144 5.02 17.07 -13.59
C GLN A 144 5.34 17.92 -14.83
N ALA A 145 5.41 17.30 -16.01
CA ALA A 145 5.66 18.00 -17.28
C ALA A 145 4.58 19.07 -17.57
N GLU A 146 3.31 18.75 -17.35
CA GLU A 146 2.20 19.70 -17.49
C GLU A 146 2.26 20.82 -16.46
N THR A 147 2.67 20.51 -15.22
CA THR A 147 2.83 21.53 -14.17
C THR A 147 3.94 22.52 -14.50
N GLU A 148 5.07 22.04 -15.01
CA GLU A 148 6.19 22.86 -15.47
C GLU A 148 5.79 23.71 -16.68
N THR A 149 5.09 23.11 -17.66
CA THR A 149 4.56 23.81 -18.85
C THR A 149 3.59 24.91 -18.45
N LYS A 150 2.65 24.62 -17.54
CA LYS A 150 1.72 25.62 -17.00
C LYS A 150 2.44 26.76 -16.30
N ALA A 151 3.47 26.47 -15.51
CA ALA A 151 4.26 27.49 -14.84
C ALA A 151 5.03 28.36 -15.83
N GLY A 152 5.63 27.76 -16.87
CA GLY A 152 6.32 28.47 -17.95
C GLY A 152 5.37 29.40 -18.72
N THR A 153 4.28 28.85 -19.25
CA THR A 153 3.27 29.61 -20.01
C THR A 153 2.62 30.72 -19.18
N THR A 154 2.41 30.51 -17.88
CA THR A 154 1.89 31.57 -16.98
C THR A 154 2.89 32.73 -16.85
N LYS A 155 4.20 32.44 -16.78
CA LYS A 155 5.23 33.49 -16.76
C LYS A 155 5.29 34.23 -18.08
N GLU A 156 5.25 33.51 -19.20
CA GLU A 156 5.21 34.12 -20.54
C GLU A 156 3.98 35.01 -20.72
N LEU A 157 2.81 34.57 -20.26
CA LEU A 157 1.58 35.37 -20.24
C LEU A 157 1.76 36.64 -19.42
N ALA A 158 2.36 36.55 -18.23
CA ALA A 158 2.60 37.74 -17.41
C ALA A 158 3.58 38.72 -18.07
N MET A 159 4.61 38.22 -18.75
CA MET A 159 5.58 39.05 -19.48
C MET A 159 4.97 39.71 -20.71
N THR A 160 4.15 38.98 -21.49
CA THR A 160 3.44 39.52 -22.65
C THR A 160 2.43 40.59 -22.24
N LEU A 161 1.70 40.40 -21.15
CA LEU A 161 0.81 41.43 -20.60
C LEU A 161 1.56 42.70 -20.18
N LYS A 162 2.73 42.56 -19.53
CA LYS A 162 3.58 43.72 -19.19
C LYS A 162 4.07 44.44 -20.44
N TYR A 163 4.47 43.69 -21.47
CA TYR A 163 4.91 44.26 -22.74
C TYR A 163 3.79 45.02 -23.46
N ILE A 164 2.57 44.45 -23.47
CA ILE A 164 1.37 45.15 -23.98
C ILE A 164 1.14 46.45 -23.21
N GLN A 165 1.26 46.42 -21.88
CA GLN A 165 1.10 47.62 -21.06
C GLN A 165 2.17 48.69 -21.37
N SER A 166 3.44 48.31 -21.55
CA SER A 166 4.48 49.27 -21.95
C SER A 166 4.21 49.85 -23.34
N LEU A 167 3.75 49.03 -24.29
CA LEU A 167 3.38 49.51 -25.62
C LEU A 167 2.23 50.50 -25.56
N HIS A 168 1.18 50.25 -24.76
CA HIS A 168 0.12 51.24 -24.56
C HIS A 168 0.66 52.55 -23.98
N SER A 169 1.57 52.49 -23.00
CA SER A 169 2.15 53.70 -22.41
C SER A 169 2.96 54.55 -23.40
N GLU A 170 3.64 53.91 -24.36
CA GLU A 170 4.44 54.60 -25.38
C GLU A 170 3.58 55.01 -26.58
N CYS A 171 2.74 54.12 -27.10
CA CYS A 171 2.05 54.28 -28.37
C CYS A 171 0.73 55.05 -28.26
N ASP A 172 -0.02 54.96 -27.16
CA ASP A 172 -1.36 55.55 -27.08
C ASP A 172 -1.32 57.08 -27.27
N TRP A 173 -0.31 57.73 -26.70
CA TRP A 173 -0.09 59.16 -26.91
C TRP A 173 0.30 59.47 -28.36
N LEU A 174 1.18 58.68 -28.97
CA LEU A 174 1.58 58.89 -30.37
C LEU A 174 0.39 58.75 -31.31
N VAL A 175 -0.45 57.73 -31.13
CA VAL A 175 -1.62 57.47 -31.96
C VAL A 175 -2.65 58.59 -31.78
N LYS A 176 -2.93 59.02 -30.54
CA LYS A 176 -3.91 60.08 -30.25
C LYS A 176 -3.59 61.40 -30.94
N TYR A 177 -2.31 61.75 -31.07
CA TYR A 177 -1.87 63.03 -31.64
C TYR A 177 -1.21 62.90 -33.01
N TYR A 178 -1.25 61.72 -33.63
CA TYR A 178 -0.59 61.47 -34.90
C TYR A 178 -1.10 62.41 -35.99
N ASP A 179 -2.42 62.55 -36.14
CA ASP A 179 -3.02 63.36 -37.20
C ASP A 179 -2.70 64.86 -37.04
N VAL A 180 -2.79 65.39 -35.82
CA VAL A 180 -2.43 66.79 -35.52
C VAL A 180 -0.95 67.03 -35.84
N ARG A 181 -0.06 66.11 -35.47
CA ARG A 181 1.37 66.21 -35.78
C ARG A 181 1.64 66.10 -37.28
N LYS A 182 0.90 65.25 -37.99
CA LYS A 182 0.99 65.10 -39.45
C LYS A 182 0.56 66.38 -40.16
N GLU A 183 -0.55 66.98 -39.74
CA GLU A 183 -1.04 68.25 -40.29
C GLU A 183 -0.07 69.40 -40.00
N ALA A 184 0.42 69.52 -38.76
CA ALA A 184 1.42 70.53 -38.40
C ALA A 184 2.71 70.42 -39.23
N ARG A 185 3.22 69.20 -39.45
CA ARG A 185 4.37 68.96 -40.35
C ARG A 185 4.07 69.32 -41.80
N ALA A 186 2.86 69.04 -42.29
CA ALA A 186 2.47 69.43 -43.65
C ALA A 186 2.44 70.96 -43.81
N SER A 187 1.91 71.68 -42.81
CA SER A 187 1.93 73.15 -42.75
C SER A 187 3.35 73.71 -42.66
N GLU A 188 4.22 73.09 -41.87
CA GLU A 188 5.65 73.45 -41.79
C GLU A 188 6.33 73.28 -43.15
N VAL A 189 6.13 72.16 -43.85
CA VAL A 189 6.69 71.92 -45.18
C VAL A 189 6.20 72.96 -46.19
N ASP A 190 4.92 73.33 -46.16
CA ASP A 190 4.38 74.37 -47.04
C ASP A 190 4.98 75.75 -46.75
N SER A 191 5.13 76.12 -45.47
CA SER A 191 5.75 77.39 -45.09
C SER A 191 7.24 77.44 -45.47
N LEU A 192 7.99 76.34 -45.31
CA LEU A 192 9.38 76.25 -45.78
C LEU A 192 9.48 76.34 -47.31
N ARG A 193 8.53 75.75 -48.06
CA ARG A 193 8.47 75.90 -49.52
C ARG A 193 8.19 77.34 -49.93
N LYS A 194 7.26 78.02 -49.27
CA LYS A 194 6.96 79.45 -49.49
C LYS A 194 8.18 80.33 -49.18
N ALA A 195 8.84 80.10 -48.05
CA ALA A 195 10.07 80.82 -47.70
C ALA A 195 11.18 80.62 -48.74
N LYS A 196 11.36 79.39 -49.23
CA LYS A 196 12.30 79.11 -50.33
C LYS A 196 11.90 79.84 -51.62
N ALA A 197 10.61 79.90 -51.95
CA ALA A 197 10.15 80.61 -53.14
C ALA A 197 10.40 82.13 -53.03
N VAL A 198 10.14 82.74 -51.86
CA VAL A 198 10.49 84.14 -51.57
C VAL A 198 11.98 84.41 -51.81
N LEU A 199 12.85 83.56 -51.27
CA LEU A 199 14.30 83.69 -51.45
C LEU A 199 14.76 83.50 -52.91
N ASN A 200 13.97 82.80 -53.74
CA ASN A 200 14.22 82.65 -55.18
C ASN A 200 13.49 83.73 -56.02
N GLY A 201 12.98 84.79 -55.40
CA GLY A 201 12.41 85.95 -56.09
C GLY A 201 10.90 85.86 -56.40
N ALA A 202 10.18 84.89 -55.83
CA ALA A 202 8.71 84.91 -55.88
C ALA A 202 8.17 85.94 -54.88
N ASP A 203 7.52 87.00 -55.38
CA ASP A 203 6.96 88.05 -54.53
C ASP A 203 5.60 87.61 -53.96
N TYR A 204 5.55 87.37 -52.64
CA TYR A 204 4.32 87.13 -51.89
C TYR A 204 3.93 88.36 -51.05
N SER A 205 4.57 89.51 -51.27
CA SER A 205 4.29 90.74 -50.54
C SER A 205 3.13 91.52 -51.19
N PHE A 206 2.12 91.78 -50.35
CA PHE A 206 1.32 93.01 -50.39
C PHE A 206 0.27 93.19 -51.52
N VAL A 207 -0.87 92.49 -51.40
CA VAL A 207 -2.17 93.01 -51.88
C VAL A 207 -2.87 93.75 -50.73
N GLN A 208 -2.35 94.92 -50.40
CA GLN A 208 -3.12 95.97 -49.74
C GLN A 208 -3.05 97.21 -50.64
N THR A 209 -3.51 97.07 -51.88
CA THR A 209 -3.70 98.20 -52.79
C THR A 209 -4.86 99.03 -52.29
N GLY A 210 -4.56 100.24 -51.84
CA GLY A 210 -5.51 101.17 -51.26
C GLY A 210 -6.64 101.57 -52.19
N SER A 211 -7.84 101.66 -51.62
CA SER A 211 -8.94 102.44 -52.19
C SER A 211 -9.07 103.74 -51.41
N SER A 212 -8.29 104.75 -51.81
CA SER A 212 -8.64 106.14 -51.54
C SER A 212 -9.69 106.54 -52.57
N ALA A 213 -10.94 106.68 -52.13
CA ALA A 213 -11.98 107.34 -52.91
C ALA A 213 -12.51 108.49 -52.05
N SER A 214 -11.92 109.66 -52.28
CA SER A 214 -12.49 110.94 -51.91
C SER A 214 -13.77 111.15 -52.71
N ASN A 215 -14.86 111.55 -52.04
CA ASN A 215 -15.81 112.44 -52.69
C ASN A 215 -16.32 113.45 -51.67
N THR A 216 -15.95 114.69 -51.94
CA THR A 216 -16.28 115.93 -51.26
C THR A 216 -17.72 116.34 -51.58
N GLY A 217 -18.46 116.81 -50.57
CA GLY A 217 -19.74 117.52 -50.71
C GLY A 217 -20.49 117.59 -49.37
N PHE A 218 -20.32 118.60 -48.49
CA PHE A 218 -20.86 119.99 -48.60
C PHE A 218 -22.41 119.94 -48.61
N LEU A 219 -23.24 120.34 -47.63
CA LEU A 219 -23.34 121.47 -46.67
C LEU A 219 -24.50 121.13 -45.67
N ARG A 220 -24.43 121.42 -44.36
CA ARG A 220 -24.84 122.63 -43.58
C ARG A 220 -26.06 122.42 -42.67
N HIS A 221 -25.87 122.90 -41.44
CA HIS A 221 -26.78 123.62 -40.52
C HIS A 221 -28.13 122.98 -40.16
N HIS A 222 -28.54 122.87 -38.91
CA HIS A 222 -28.40 123.81 -37.79
C HIS A 222 -28.05 123.11 -36.47
#